data_AF-A0A7R6PTC2-F1
#
_entry.id   AF-A0A7R6PTC2-F1
#
_cell.length_a   1.000
_cell.length_b   1.000
_cell.length_c   1.000
_cell.angle_alpha   90.00
_cell.angle_beta   90.00
_cell.angle_gamma   90.00
#
_symmetry.space_group_name_H-M   'P 1'
#
loop_
_entity.id
_entity.type
_entity.pdbx_description
1 polymer ?
#
loop_
_entity_poly.entity_id
_entity_poly.type
_entity_poly.pdbx_seq_one_letter_code
_entity_poly.pdbx_strand_id
1 'polypeptide(L)'
;MKILLSCAFMLSVLTLPINQTHAATVNSVPFNAGKWEITSRASMPMLAKPLVNKNIECIREKTISADHFTQKTRGNCKATDVRVNGKNIQWNMSCNIEGNLVTGRGDMQVQNTKVNGKAIIAMSMQGMKLEMTTTWSGKRLGECN
;
A
#
# COMPACT_ATOMS: atom_id res chain seq x y z
N MET A 1 55.68 -36.55 -0.95
CA MET A 1 56.06 -37.61 -1.91
C MET A 1 54.97 -37.66 -2.99
N LYS A 2 55.37 -37.54 -4.27
CA LYS A 2 54.59 -37.44 -5.53
C LYS A 2 53.94 -36.04 -5.79
N ILE A 3 54.43 -35.12 -6.64
CA ILE A 3 54.94 -35.13 -8.04
C ILE A 3 53.84 -35.63 -8.99
N LEU A 4 53.38 -34.99 -10.08
CA LEU A 4 53.58 -33.73 -10.82
C LEU A 4 52.52 -33.73 -11.97
N LEU A 5 52.46 -32.65 -12.78
CA LEU A 5 51.93 -32.57 -14.18
C LEU A 5 50.39 -32.68 -14.33
N SER A 6 49.69 -32.09 -15.30
CA SER A 6 49.91 -31.03 -16.31
C SER A 6 48.57 -30.98 -17.06
N CYS A 7 48.05 -29.80 -17.37
CA CYS A 7 47.56 -29.43 -18.71
C CYS A 7 46.73 -28.15 -18.62
N ALA A 8 47.36 -27.08 -19.07
CA ALA A 8 46.69 -25.93 -19.62
C ALA A 8 45.75 -26.39 -20.75
N PHE A 9 44.45 -26.14 -20.60
CA PHE A 9 43.59 -25.87 -21.75
C PHE A 9 42.77 -24.62 -21.42
N MET A 10 43.23 -23.53 -22.03
CA MET A 10 42.44 -22.34 -22.28
C MET A 10 41.09 -22.74 -22.89
N LEU A 11 40.02 -22.57 -22.13
CA LEU A 11 38.70 -22.28 -22.67
C LEU A 11 38.20 -21.05 -21.92
N SER A 12 38.45 -19.90 -22.54
CA SER A 12 37.95 -18.59 -22.17
C SER A 12 36.42 -18.59 -22.18
N VAL A 13 35.80 -18.99 -21.08
CA VAL A 13 34.41 -18.65 -20.81
C VAL A 13 34.42 -17.22 -20.33
N LEU A 14 34.17 -16.27 -21.24
CA LEU A 14 33.79 -14.90 -20.87
C LEU A 14 32.49 -15.01 -20.06
N THR A 15 32.61 -15.11 -18.74
CA THR A 15 31.49 -14.94 -17.81
C THR A 15 31.12 -13.47 -17.83
N LEU A 16 30.23 -13.08 -18.74
CA LEU A 16 29.53 -11.81 -18.67
C LEU A 16 28.87 -11.73 -17.29
N PRO A 17 29.21 -10.73 -16.45
CA PRO A 17 28.46 -10.53 -15.22
C PRO A 17 27.03 -10.19 -15.62
N ILE A 18 26.09 -11.08 -15.32
CA ILE A 18 24.67 -10.81 -15.41
C ILE A 18 24.42 -9.69 -14.40
N ASN A 19 24.41 -8.44 -14.87
CA ASN A 19 23.96 -7.29 -14.10
C ASN A 19 22.49 -7.54 -13.77
N GLN A 20 22.25 -8.09 -12.58
CA GLN A 20 20.92 -8.25 -12.02
C GLN A 20 20.33 -6.86 -11.81
N THR A 21 19.57 -6.39 -12.80
CA THR A 21 18.71 -5.21 -12.68
C THR A 21 17.63 -5.54 -11.65
N HIS A 22 17.89 -5.17 -10.40
CA HIS A 22 16.89 -5.20 -9.35
C HIS A 22 15.79 -4.21 -9.74
N ALA A 23 14.64 -4.72 -10.19
CA ALA A 23 13.46 -3.90 -10.40
C ALA A 23 13.07 -3.30 -9.05
N ALA A 24 13.25 -2.00 -8.89
CA ALA A 24 12.78 -1.28 -7.71
C ALA A 24 11.25 -1.41 -7.65
N THR A 25 10.73 -2.03 -6.58
CA THR A 25 9.30 -2.11 -6.32
C THR A 25 8.79 -0.70 -5.98
N VAL A 26 8.09 -0.10 -6.93
CA VAL A 26 7.40 1.17 -6.71
C VAL A 26 6.21 0.92 -5.79
N ASN A 27 6.28 1.38 -4.54
CA ASN A 27 5.22 1.23 -3.54
C ASN A 27 4.31 2.45 -3.44
N SER A 28 4.31 3.30 -4.47
CA SER A 28 3.58 4.56 -4.49
C SER A 28 3.06 4.91 -5.87
N VAL A 29 1.95 5.64 -5.93
CA VAL A 29 1.41 6.22 -7.17
C VAL A 29 1.57 7.75 -7.16
N PRO A 30 1.77 8.39 -8.32
CA PRO A 30 1.77 9.84 -8.42
C PRO A 30 0.44 10.43 -7.94
N PHE A 31 0.52 11.54 -7.21
CA PHE A 31 -0.63 12.25 -6.66
C PHE A 31 -0.50 13.75 -6.91
N ASN A 32 -1.64 14.40 -7.19
CA ASN A 32 -1.66 15.83 -7.46
C ASN A 32 -1.87 16.60 -6.16
N ALA A 33 -0.78 17.10 -5.57
CA ALA A 33 -0.80 17.92 -4.37
C ALA A 33 -1.76 19.14 -4.50
N GLY A 34 -2.26 19.63 -3.37
CA GLY A 34 -3.15 20.77 -3.30
C GLY A 34 -4.23 20.61 -2.24
N LYS A 35 -5.30 21.41 -2.35
CA LYS A 35 -6.46 21.34 -1.49
C LYS A 35 -7.42 20.27 -2.00
N TRP A 36 -7.83 19.35 -1.13
CA TRP A 36 -8.72 18.24 -1.46
C TRP A 36 -9.90 18.19 -0.49
N GLU A 37 -11.09 17.94 -1.03
CA GLU A 37 -12.24 17.48 -0.25
C GLU A 37 -12.25 15.95 -0.27
N ILE A 38 -12.24 15.33 0.90
CA ILE A 38 -12.28 13.88 1.08
C ILE A 38 -13.58 13.53 1.76
N THR A 39 -14.26 12.49 1.27
CA THR A 39 -15.41 11.88 1.92
C THR A 39 -15.08 10.42 2.20
N SER A 40 -15.22 10.00 3.44
CA SER A 40 -15.07 8.61 3.87
C SER A 40 -16.41 8.07 4.37
N ARG A 41 -16.67 6.79 4.11
CA ARG A 41 -17.84 6.07 4.59
C ARG A 41 -17.39 4.75 5.19
N ALA A 42 -17.62 4.55 6.48
CA ALA A 42 -17.33 3.31 7.18
C ALA A 42 -18.62 2.55 7.52
N SER A 43 -18.66 1.25 7.23
CA SER A 43 -19.79 0.36 7.49
C SER A 43 -19.30 -0.85 8.27
N MET A 44 -20.04 -1.23 9.32
CA MET A 44 -19.80 -2.43 10.12
C MET A 44 -21.13 -3.03 10.61
N PRO A 45 -21.22 -4.34 10.86
CA PRO A 45 -22.47 -5.03 11.20
C PRO A 45 -23.22 -4.48 12.42
N MET A 46 -22.51 -3.87 13.37
CA MET A 46 -23.09 -3.32 14.60
C MET A 46 -23.70 -1.91 14.43
N LEU A 47 -23.56 -1.29 13.26
CA LEU A 47 -24.13 0.02 12.98
C LEU A 47 -25.38 -0.09 12.12
N ALA A 48 -26.45 0.60 12.51
CA ALA A 48 -27.66 0.71 11.71
C ALA A 48 -27.46 1.50 10.40
N LYS A 49 -26.49 2.42 10.38
CA LYS A 49 -26.15 3.25 9.20
C LYS A 49 -24.63 3.43 9.11
N PRO A 50 -24.07 3.58 7.89
CA PRO A 50 -22.66 3.89 7.74
C PRO A 50 -22.29 5.24 8.35
N LEU A 51 -21.14 5.32 9.02
CA LEU A 51 -20.54 6.57 9.45
C LEU A 51 -19.97 7.29 8.24
N VAL A 52 -20.35 8.54 8.03
CA VAL A 52 -19.85 9.37 6.93
C VAL A 52 -19.10 10.55 7.51
N ASN A 53 -17.87 10.77 7.04
CA ASN A 53 -17.08 11.94 7.38
C ASN A 53 -16.64 12.63 6.10
N LYS A 54 -16.79 13.95 6.05
CA LYS A 54 -16.30 14.80 4.97
C LYS A 54 -15.40 15.87 5.55
N ASN A 55 -14.19 15.98 5.03
CA ASN A 55 -13.17 16.92 5.46
C ASN A 55 -12.46 17.55 4.26
N ILE A 56 -11.93 18.76 4.46
CA ILE A 56 -11.07 19.44 3.49
C ILE A 56 -9.67 19.51 4.08
N GLU A 57 -8.68 19.05 3.31
CA GLU A 57 -7.29 19.02 3.75
C GLU A 57 -6.37 19.58 2.65
N CYS A 58 -5.29 20.24 3.09
CA CYS A 58 -4.18 20.59 2.22
C CYS A 58 -3.15 19.46 2.25
N ILE A 59 -2.96 18.80 1.10
CA ILE A 59 -2.04 17.67 0.93
C ILE A 59 -0.85 18.16 0.11
N ARG A 60 0.36 18.06 0.66
CA ARG A 60 1.58 18.56 0.02
C ARG A 60 2.37 17.45 -0.67
N GLU A 61 2.10 16.21 -0.29
CA GLU A 61 2.67 15.01 -0.83
C GLU A 61 2.33 14.89 -2.32
N LYS A 62 3.32 14.56 -3.14
CA LYS A 62 3.15 14.35 -4.59
C LYS A 62 3.00 12.88 -4.97
N THR A 63 2.95 12.02 -3.97
CA THR A 63 2.77 10.58 -4.13
C THR A 63 1.89 10.05 -3.01
N ILE A 64 1.22 8.94 -3.28
CA ILE A 64 0.46 8.17 -2.31
C ILE A 64 1.07 6.78 -2.25
N SER A 65 1.45 6.32 -1.06
CA SER A 65 1.96 4.96 -0.84
C SER A 65 1.00 4.13 0.00
N ALA A 66 1.12 2.80 -0.09
CA ALA A 66 0.37 1.90 0.79
C ALA A 66 0.70 2.15 2.27
N ASP A 67 1.97 2.43 2.58
CA ASP A 67 2.43 2.73 3.93
C ASP A 67 1.79 4.00 4.50
N HIS A 68 1.50 5.00 3.67
CA HIS A 68 0.79 6.19 4.12
C HIS A 68 -0.60 5.84 4.66
N PHE A 69 -1.31 4.90 4.04
CA PHE A 69 -2.62 4.46 4.51
C PHE A 69 -2.55 3.59 5.77
N THR A 70 -1.57 2.68 5.84
CA THR A 70 -1.46 1.79 6.99
C THR A 70 -0.99 2.53 8.25
N GLN A 71 -0.14 3.56 8.11
CA GLN A 71 0.26 4.42 9.23
C GLN A 71 -0.88 5.27 9.79
N LYS A 72 -1.85 5.66 8.96
CA LYS A 72 -3.07 6.37 9.43
C LYS A 72 -4.05 5.42 10.13
N THR A 73 -3.87 4.11 9.98
CA THR A 73 -4.66 3.10 10.69
C THR A 73 -4.06 2.90 12.09
N ARG A 74 -4.90 2.89 13.14
CA ARG A 74 -4.44 2.62 14.51
C ARG A 74 -3.75 1.25 14.57
N GLY A 75 -2.65 1.13 15.32
CA GLY A 75 -2.00 -0.17 15.59
C GLY A 75 -0.75 -0.50 14.77
N ASN A 76 -0.03 0.50 14.23
CA ASN A 76 1.24 0.30 13.50
C ASN A 76 1.15 -0.78 12.40
N CYS A 77 0.06 -0.77 11.65
CA CYS A 77 -0.17 -1.76 10.60
C CYS A 77 0.87 -1.61 9.48
N LYS A 78 1.38 -2.75 9.02
CA LYS A 78 2.34 -2.80 7.91
C LYS A 78 1.62 -3.10 6.61
N ALA A 79 1.97 -2.37 5.56
CA ALA A 79 1.55 -2.73 4.22
C ALA A 79 2.37 -3.93 3.73
N THR A 80 1.69 -4.86 3.06
CA THR A 80 2.28 -6.06 2.45
C THR A 80 1.62 -6.28 1.09
N ASP A 81 2.23 -7.07 0.22
CA ASP A 81 1.68 -7.38 -1.12
C ASP A 81 1.25 -6.14 -1.92
N VAL A 82 2.05 -5.08 -1.83
CA VAL A 82 1.80 -3.81 -2.52
C VAL A 82 1.93 -4.04 -4.03
N ARG A 83 0.87 -3.72 -4.76
CA ARG A 83 0.84 -3.80 -6.24
C ARG A 83 0.45 -2.45 -6.78
N VAL A 84 1.33 -1.89 -7.61
CA VAL A 84 1.08 -0.64 -8.33
C VAL A 84 0.93 -0.95 -9.81
N ASN A 85 -0.17 -0.48 -10.40
CA ASN A 85 -0.40 -0.54 -11.85
C ASN A 85 -0.88 0.83 -12.33
N GLY A 86 0.03 1.60 -12.94
CA GLY A 86 -0.24 2.96 -13.38
C GLY A 86 -0.63 3.87 -12.22
N LYS A 87 -1.91 4.25 -12.15
CA LYS A 87 -2.47 5.07 -11.06
C LYS A 87 -3.32 4.28 -10.06
N ASN A 88 -3.32 2.96 -10.14
CA ASN A 88 -3.97 2.09 -9.17
C ASN A 88 -2.95 1.52 -8.19
N ILE A 89 -3.28 1.50 -6.90
CA ILE A 89 -2.49 0.88 -5.85
C ILE A 89 -3.36 -0.07 -5.03
N GLN A 90 -2.88 -1.28 -4.82
CA GLN A 90 -3.50 -2.30 -3.98
C GLN A 90 -2.50 -2.77 -2.94
N TRP A 91 -2.99 -3.10 -1.75
CA TRP A 91 -2.14 -3.65 -0.69
C TRP A 91 -2.94 -4.53 0.24
N ASN A 92 -2.25 -5.43 0.90
CA ASN A 92 -2.73 -6.10 2.11
C ASN A 92 -2.14 -5.38 3.32
N MET A 93 -2.79 -5.49 4.47
CA MET A 93 -2.27 -4.99 5.74
C MET A 93 -2.44 -6.03 6.84
N SER A 94 -1.51 -6.03 7.80
CA SER A 94 -1.58 -6.87 8.99
C SER A 94 -0.94 -6.17 10.19
N CYS A 95 -1.56 -6.30 11.35
CA CYS A 95 -1.10 -5.78 12.64
C CYS A 95 -1.68 -6.62 13.77
N ASN A 96 -1.06 -6.51 14.95
CA ASN A 96 -1.61 -7.00 16.18
C ASN A 96 -1.98 -5.81 17.07
N ILE A 97 -3.24 -5.73 17.51
CA ILE A 97 -3.74 -4.69 18.42
C ILE A 97 -4.23 -5.40 19.68
N GLU A 98 -3.53 -5.17 20.80
CA GLU A 98 -3.91 -5.73 22.12
C GLU A 98 -4.11 -7.26 22.09
N GLY A 99 -3.25 -7.98 21.35
CA GLY A 99 -3.33 -9.44 21.20
C GLY A 99 -4.25 -9.91 20.07
N ASN A 100 -5.04 -9.02 19.47
CA ASN A 100 -5.96 -9.36 18.39
C ASN A 100 -5.31 -9.15 17.03
N LEU A 101 -5.33 -10.19 16.18
CA LEU A 101 -4.88 -10.09 14.80
C LEU A 101 -5.89 -9.25 14.00
N VAL A 102 -5.36 -8.20 13.38
CA VAL A 102 -6.07 -7.33 12.44
C VAL A 102 -5.46 -7.53 11.07
N THR A 103 -6.29 -7.86 10.10
CA THR A 103 -5.90 -8.00 8.69
C THR A 103 -6.75 -7.08 7.83
N GLY A 104 -6.27 -6.72 6.66
CA GLY A 104 -7.08 -5.97 5.72
C GLY A 104 -6.53 -5.97 4.31
N ARG A 105 -7.35 -5.47 3.39
CA ARG A 105 -6.98 -5.23 2.00
C ARG A 105 -7.47 -3.85 1.59
N GLY A 106 -6.62 -3.11 0.90
CA GLY A 106 -6.94 -1.83 0.28
C GLY A 106 -6.79 -1.86 -1.23
N ASP A 107 -7.61 -1.06 -1.91
CA ASP A 107 -7.48 -0.69 -3.31
C ASP A 107 -7.78 0.80 -3.45
N MET A 108 -7.01 1.48 -4.28
CA MET A 108 -7.20 2.89 -4.59
C MET A 108 -6.85 3.22 -6.03
N GLN A 109 -7.78 3.88 -6.70
CA GLN A 109 -7.59 4.50 -8.00
C GLN A 109 -7.35 6.01 -7.84
N VAL A 110 -6.17 6.46 -8.25
CA VAL A 110 -5.78 7.86 -8.25
C VAL A 110 -5.96 8.47 -9.64
N GLN A 111 -6.47 9.69 -9.71
CA GLN A 111 -6.54 10.52 -10.90
C GLN A 111 -6.06 11.94 -10.55
N ASN A 112 -5.93 12.82 -11.55
CA ASN A 112 -5.38 14.17 -11.31
C ASN A 112 -6.26 15.04 -10.40
N THR A 113 -7.59 14.85 -10.43
CA THR A 113 -8.55 15.66 -9.67
C THR A 113 -9.55 14.83 -8.88
N LYS A 114 -9.43 13.50 -8.95
CA LYS A 114 -10.32 12.55 -8.28
C LYS A 114 -9.51 11.41 -7.68
N VAL A 115 -9.96 10.91 -6.53
CA VAL A 115 -9.46 9.67 -5.93
C VAL A 115 -10.65 8.85 -5.49
N ASN A 116 -10.59 7.53 -5.67
CA ASN A 116 -11.54 6.60 -5.06
C ASN A 116 -10.78 5.46 -4.43
N GLY A 117 -11.22 5.00 -3.26
CA GLY A 117 -10.61 3.87 -2.59
C GLY A 117 -11.61 3.04 -1.81
N LYS A 118 -11.23 1.80 -1.54
CA LYS A 118 -11.95 0.88 -0.67
C LYS A 118 -10.95 0.10 0.16
N ALA A 119 -11.25 -0.01 1.45
CA ALA A 119 -10.55 -0.90 2.36
C ALA A 119 -11.55 -1.84 3.04
N ILE A 120 -11.17 -3.10 3.18
CA ILE A 120 -11.86 -4.09 4.01
C ILE A 120 -10.89 -4.48 5.12
N ILE A 121 -11.31 -4.31 6.36
CA ILE A 121 -10.53 -4.64 7.55
C ILE A 121 -11.29 -5.70 8.31
N ALA A 122 -10.62 -6.81 8.61
CA ALA A 122 -11.15 -7.89 9.41
C ALA A 122 -10.36 -8.00 10.72
N MET A 123 -11.07 -8.06 11.84
CA MET A 123 -10.52 -8.28 13.16
C MET A 123 -11.21 -9.46 13.82
N SER A 124 -10.47 -10.20 14.63
CA SER A 124 -11.05 -11.24 15.49
C SER A 124 -11.01 -10.75 16.92
N MET A 125 -12.16 -10.63 17.58
CA MET A 125 -12.29 -10.25 18.98
C MET A 125 -13.09 -11.33 19.70
N GLN A 126 -12.51 -11.94 20.75
CA GLN A 126 -13.18 -12.95 21.58
C GLN A 126 -13.82 -14.10 20.75
N GLY A 127 -13.17 -14.52 19.66
CA GLY A 127 -13.65 -15.59 18.77
C GLY A 127 -14.70 -15.15 17.74
N MET A 128 -15.17 -13.90 17.78
CA MET A 128 -16.04 -13.33 16.75
C MET A 128 -15.23 -12.58 15.69
N LYS A 129 -15.50 -12.88 14.41
CA LYS A 129 -14.92 -12.15 13.28
C LYS A 129 -15.78 -10.93 12.95
N LEU A 130 -15.19 -9.75 13.07
CA LEU A 130 -15.81 -8.47 12.71
C LEU A 130 -15.14 -7.95 11.43
N GLU A 131 -15.95 -7.56 10.46
CA GLU A 131 -15.48 -6.94 9.23
C GLU A 131 -16.00 -5.51 9.13
N MET A 132 -15.09 -4.58 8.82
CA MET A 132 -15.38 -3.19 8.54
C MET A 132 -15.02 -2.90 7.10
N THR A 133 -15.97 -2.35 6.35
CA THR A 133 -15.71 -1.82 5.01
C THR A 133 -15.64 -0.29 5.09
N THR A 134 -14.58 0.29 4.55
CA THR A 134 -14.45 1.74 4.40
C THR A 134 -14.29 2.09 2.92
N THR A 135 -15.07 3.04 2.42
CA THR A 135 -14.88 3.62 1.08
C THR A 135 -14.52 5.09 1.19
N TRP A 136 -13.68 5.57 0.27
CA TRP A 136 -13.22 6.95 0.24
C TRP A 136 -13.41 7.52 -1.16
N SER A 137 -13.80 8.77 -1.24
CA SER A 137 -13.74 9.56 -2.48
C SER A 137 -13.08 10.90 -2.19
N GLY A 138 -12.26 11.37 -3.13
CA GLY A 138 -11.55 12.63 -3.04
C GLY A 138 -11.79 13.47 -4.28
N LYS A 139 -11.94 14.79 -4.11
CA LYS A 139 -12.02 15.78 -5.19
C LYS A 139 -11.03 16.91 -4.94
N ARG A 140 -10.19 17.22 -5.92
CA ARG A 140 -9.27 18.37 -5.85
C ARG A 140 -10.05 19.68 -5.97
N LEU A 141 -9.78 20.60 -5.06
CA LEU A 141 -10.39 21.93 -4.98
C LEU A 141 -9.48 23.04 -5.51
N GLY A 142 -8.19 22.78 -5.72
CA GLY A 142 -7.22 23.77 -6.20
C GLY A 142 -5.89 23.67 -5.47
N GLU A 143 -5.12 24.75 -5.50
CA GLU A 143 -3.93 24.90 -4.66
C GLU A 143 -4.30 25.05 -3.18
N CYS A 144 -3.33 24.79 -2.32
CA CYS A 144 -3.43 25.23 -0.93
C CYS A 144 -3.23 26.74 -0.85
N ASN A 145 -3.94 27.39 0.06
CA ASN A 145 -3.71 28.78 0.41
C ASN A 145 -2.55 28.92 1.40
#